data_AF-A0A843X034-F1
#
_entry.id   AF-A0A843X034-F1
#
_cell.length_a   1.000
_cell.length_b   1.000
_cell.length_c   1.000
_cell.angle_alpha   90.00
_cell.angle_beta   90.00
_cell.angle_gamma   90.00
#
_symmetry.space_group_name_H-M   'P 1'
#
loop_
_entity.id
_entity.type
_entity.pdbx_description
1 polymer ?
#
loop_
_entity_poly.entity_id
_entity_poly.type
_entity_poly.pdbx_seq_one_letter_code
_entity_poly.pdbx_strand_id
1 'polypeptide(L)' 'MNCVELDPYIEEFDSVILQQNPRLTDVQVEKEREKPFPTWLRSRVEQGFITDSRVQEISYGPSKIVRVYP' A
#
# COMPACT_ATOMS: atom_id res chain seq x y z
N MET A 1 -11.77 -4.24 5.93
CA MET A 1 -12.02 -3.02 5.13
C MET A 1 -11.52 -3.31 3.73
N ASN A 2 -12.40 -3.62 2.78
CA ASN A 2 -12.01 -3.76 1.37
C ASN A 2 -11.82 -2.35 0.80
N CYS A 3 -10.57 -1.88 0.79
CA CYS A 3 -10.23 -0.60 0.17
C CYS A 3 -10.00 -0.85 -1.32
N VAL A 4 -11.08 -0.78 -2.11
CA VAL A 4 -11.06 -1.01 -3.57
C VAL A 4 -10.07 -0.08 -4.29
N GLU A 5 -9.79 1.08 -3.69
CA GLU A 5 -8.83 2.06 -4.22
C GLU A 5 -7.37 1.60 -4.10
N LEU A 6 -7.08 0.62 -3.26
CA LEU A 6 -5.75 0.05 -3.11
C LEU A 6 -5.48 -1.11 -4.06
N ASP A 7 -6.52 -1.76 -4.61
CA ASP A 7 -6.40 -2.92 -5.51
C ASP A 7 -5.38 -2.71 -6.64
N PRO A 8 -5.38 -1.59 -7.40
CA PRO A 8 -4.39 -1.41 -8.46
C PRO A 8 -2.94 -1.29 -7.95
N TYR A 9 -2.75 -0.74 -6.75
CA TYR A 9 -1.42 -0.60 -6.13
C TYR A 9 -0.94 -1.91 -5.50
N ILE A 10 -1.89 -2.70 -5.02
CA ILE A 10 -1.75 -4.07 -4.53
C ILE A 10 -1.25 -4.97 -5.67
N GLU A 11 -1.89 -4.92 -6.83
CA GLU A 11 -1.47 -5.66 -8.03
C GLU A 11 -0.09 -5.22 -8.56
N GLU A 12 0.21 -3.91 -8.54
CA GLU A 12 1.53 -3.40 -8.91
C GLU A 12 2.60 -3.93 -7.96
N PHE A 13 2.32 -3.92 -6.65
CA PHE A 13 3.25 -4.39 -5.65
C PHE A 13 3.51 -5.90 -5.76
N ASP A 14 2.49 -6.70 -6.03
CA ASP A 14 2.64 -8.14 -6.25
C ASP A 14 3.48 -8.44 -7.48
N SER A 15 3.29 -7.66 -8.55
CA SER A 15 4.11 -7.76 -9.75
C SER A 15 5.59 -7.48 -9.43
N VAL A 16 5.87 -6.48 -8.60
CA VAL A 16 7.24 -6.15 -8.15
C VAL A 16 7.82 -7.28 -7.28
N ILE A 17 7.04 -7.85 -6.36
CA ILE A 17 7.46 -8.98 -5.53
C ILE A 17 7.76 -10.21 -6.39
N LEU A 18 6.87 -10.57 -7.30
CA LEU A 18 7.03 -11.70 -8.21
C LEU A 18 8.20 -11.49 -9.17
N GLN A 19 8.47 -10.26 -9.59
CA GLN A 19 9.64 -9.95 -10.40
C GLN A 19 10.95 -10.14 -9.61
N GLN A 20 10.98 -9.74 -8.34
CA GLN A 20 12.16 -9.95 -7.47
C GLN A 20 12.31 -11.41 -7.04
N ASN A 21 11.20 -12.10 -6.82
CA ASN A 21 11.14 -13.46 -6.31
C ASN A 21 10.07 -14.29 -7.05
N PRO A 22 10.37 -14.76 -8.27
CA PRO A 22 9.40 -15.48 -9.12
C PRO A 22 9.02 -16.88 -8.60
N ARG A 23 9.58 -17.31 -7.46
CA ARG A 23 9.31 -18.60 -6.82
C ARG A 23 8.35 -18.50 -5.63
N LEU A 24 7.92 -17.30 -5.26
CA LEU A 24 6.97 -17.12 -4.17
C LEU A 24 5.60 -17.63 -4.60
N THR A 25 4.93 -18.33 -3.68
CA THR A 25 3.51 -18.71 -3.81
C THR A 25 2.63 -17.56 -3.33
N ASP A 26 1.36 -17.53 -3.75
CA ASP A 26 0.41 -16.47 -3.37
C ASP A 26 0.35 -16.21 -1.85
N VAL A 27 0.40 -17.27 -1.05
CA VAL A 27 0.41 -17.19 0.42
C VAL A 27 1.68 -16.52 0.96
N GLN A 28 2.81 -16.70 0.29
CA GLN A 28 4.07 -16.04 0.65
C GLN A 28 4.09 -14.60 0.16
N VAL A 29 3.52 -14.31 -1.01
CA VAL A 29 3.35 -12.94 -1.51
C VAL A 29 2.49 -12.12 -0.56
N GLU A 30 1.38 -12.69 -0.04
CA GLU A 30 0.53 -12.00 0.93
C GLU A 30 1.27 -11.69 2.24
N LYS A 31 2.08 -12.64 2.75
CA LYS A 31 2.93 -12.40 3.93
C LYS A 31 4.03 -11.38 3.67
N GLU A 32 4.64 -11.44 2.50
CA GLU A 32 5.62 -10.47 2.04
C GLU A 32 4.97 -9.11 1.75
N ARG A 33 3.64 -9.02 1.67
CA ARG A 33 2.93 -7.75 1.54
C ARG A 33 2.72 -7.04 2.87
N GLU A 34 2.35 -7.76 3.94
CA GLU A 34 1.91 -7.16 5.20
C GLU A 34 2.89 -6.14 5.82
N LYS A 35 4.21 -6.35 5.66
CA LYS A 35 5.24 -5.47 6.27
C LYS A 35 5.76 -4.38 5.32
N PRO A 36 6.17 -4.68 4.08
CA PRO A 36 6.73 -3.66 3.19
C PRO A 36 5.68 -2.88 2.40
N PHE A 37 4.45 -3.37 2.22
CA PHE A 37 3.45 -2.67 1.42
C PHE A 37 3.09 -1.26 1.96
N PRO A 38 2.83 -1.05 3.27
CA PRO A 38 2.56 0.29 3.79
C PRO A 38 3.75 1.25 3.58
N THR A 39 4.98 0.73 3.71
CA THR A 39 6.21 1.50 3.53
C THR A 39 6.42 1.87 2.05
N TRP A 40 6.17 0.91 1.16
CA TRP A 40 6.25 1.10 -0.29
C TRP A 40 5.19 2.08 -0.79
N LEU A 41 3.96 1.93 -0.32
CA LEU A 41 2.84 2.82 -0.67
C LEU A 41 3.12 4.25 -0.23
N ARG A 42 3.63 4.44 0.99
CA ARG A 42 4.03 5.75 1.49
C ARG A 42 5.16 6.36 0.65
N SER A 43 6.16 5.58 0.25
CA SER A 43 7.24 6.06 -0.64
C SER A 43 6.70 6.51 -1.99
N ARG A 44 5.73 5.79 -2.57
CA ARG A 44 5.06 6.18 -3.82
C ARG A 44 4.23 7.47 -3.68
N VAL A 45 3.57 7.65 -2.54
CA VAL A 45 2.88 8.91 -2.18
C VAL A 45 3.87 10.06 -2.05
N GLU A 46 4.97 9.87 -1.31
CA GLU A 46 6.00 10.90 -1.09
C GLU A 46 6.73 11.28 -2.39
N GLN A 47 6.88 10.33 -3.32
CA GLN A 47 7.41 10.56 -4.67
C GLN A 47 6.40 11.23 -5.62
N GLY A 48 5.14 11.39 -5.21
CA GLY A 48 4.09 12.02 -6.03
C GLY A 48 3.51 11.13 -7.14
N PHE A 49 3.79 9.81 -7.13
CA PHE A 49 3.16 8.86 -8.07
C PHE A 49 1.68 8.62 -7.74
N ILE A 50 1.33 8.75 -6.46
CA ILE A 50 -0.04 8.59 -5.98
C ILE A 50 -0.59 9.97 -5.64
N THR A 51 -1.41 10.51 -6.54
CA THR A 51 -2.14 11.77 -6.35
C THR A 51 -3.48 11.57 -5.66
N ASP A 52 -3.91 10.33 -5.47
CA ASP A 52 -5.18 10.01 -4.84
C ASP A 52 -5.14 10.33 -3.34
N SER A 53 -5.87 11.37 -2.93
CA SER A 53 -5.87 11.86 -1.54
C SER A 53 -6.32 10.79 -0.54
N ARG A 54 -7.17 9.84 -0.96
CA ARG A 54 -7.69 8.80 -0.07
C ARG A 54 -6.67 7.69 0.14
N VAL A 55 -5.93 7.31 -0.90
CA VAL A 55 -4.78 6.41 -0.79
C VAL A 55 -3.66 7.02 0.05
N GLN A 56 -3.44 8.33 -0.08
CA GLN A 56 -2.52 9.06 0.79
C GLN A 56 -2.94 8.95 2.26
N GLU A 57 -4.19 9.25 2.59
CA GLU A 57 -4.71 9.11 3.95
C GLU A 57 -4.56 7.68 4.50
N ILE A 58 -4.83 6.65 3.69
CA ILE A 58 -4.66 5.25 4.09
C ILE A 58 -3.17 4.92 4.34
N SER A 59 -2.25 5.44 3.52
CA SER A 59 -0.81 5.20 3.66
C SER A 59 -0.19 5.83 4.92
N TYR A 60 -0.71 6.98 5.37
CA TYR A 60 -0.25 7.64 6.60
C TYR A 60 -0.84 7.01 7.88
N GLY A 61 -1.81 6.09 7.72
CA GLY A 61 -2.46 5.38 8.82
C GLY A 61 -3.38 6.27 9.67
N PRO A 62 -4.14 5.65 10.59
CA PRO A 62 -5.16 6.33 11.39
C PRO A 62 -4.60 7.39 12.37
N SER A 63 -3.28 7.47 12.59
CA SER A 63 -2.67 8.43 13.52
C SER A 63 -2.68 9.89 13.06
N LYS A 64 -2.93 10.19 11.78
CA LYS A 64 -3.05 11.59 11.31
C LYS A 64 -4.48 12.13 11.28
N ILE A 65 -5.50 11.29 11.49
CA ILE A 65 -6.90 11.74 11.56
C ILE A 65 -7.29 11.90 13.03
N VAL A 66 -6.62 12.81 13.73
CA VAL A 66 -7.28 13.50 14.85
C VAL A 66 -7.94 14.72 14.23
N ARG A 67 -9.12 14.51 13.63
CA ARG A 67 -10.07 15.62 13.50
C ARG A 67 -10.50 15.93 14.94
N VAL A 68 -9.84 16.91 15.55
CA VAL A 68 -10.37 17.58 16.73
C VAL A 68 -11.67 18.21 16.26
N TYR A 69 -12.81 17.62 16.61
CA TYR A 69 -14.10 18.28 16.44
C TYR A 69 -14.11 19.50 17.37
N PRO A 70 -14.51 20.69 16.89
CA PRO A 70 -14.68 21.86 17.74
C PRO A 70 -15.77 21.65 18.81
#